data_AF-A0A6V7XH38-F1
#
_entry.id   AF-A0A6V7XH38-F1
#
_cell.length_a   1.000
_cell.length_b   1.000
_cell.length_c   1.000
_cell.angle_alpha   90.00
_cell.angle_beta   90.00
_cell.angle_gamma   90.00
#
_symmetry.space_group_name_H-M   'P 1'
#
loop_
_entity.id
_entity.type
_entity.pdbx_description
1 polymer ?
#
loop_
_entity_poly.entity_id
_entity_poly.type
_entity_poly.pdbx_seq_one_letter_code
_entity_poly.pdbx_strand_id
1 'polypeptide(L)'
;MEALTFSNKDLNFKLPFGMIVSGPSSSGKSTFLLKFISEASDLIDPKPRSILYCFGEMSSIVPILQKSGVDVFVGVPPEELLKKFPKPLLLILDDLLLSIDEKYLSELFTKKSHHQNFAIIFVTQNLFDRKIKVARQNAQYIVLMRSPNSALAVRNIGVQLFPGRLDYYLDAYRQATNQPYGYLLIDMHASSDPSLRLRTGIFKDDEEKIVFTPKSGI
;
A
#
# COMPACT_ATOMS: atom_id res chain seq x y z
N MET A 1 26.73 -5.68 -17.56
CA MET A 1 25.53 -5.56 -16.70
C MET A 1 25.90 -4.54 -15.64
N GLU A 2 25.44 -3.30 -15.75
CA GLU A 2 25.67 -2.31 -14.69
C GLU A 2 24.76 -2.67 -13.51
N ALA A 3 25.34 -2.80 -12.31
CA ALA A 3 24.55 -2.99 -11.11
C ALA A 3 23.85 -1.66 -10.78
N LEU A 4 22.51 -1.64 -10.90
CA LEU A 4 21.74 -0.50 -10.43
C LEU A 4 21.90 -0.39 -8.92
N THR A 5 22.44 0.74 -8.46
CA THR A 5 22.62 1.01 -7.03
C THR A 5 21.60 2.06 -6.61
N PHE A 6 20.68 1.71 -5.73
CA PHE A 6 19.69 2.61 -5.18
C PHE A 6 20.03 2.94 -3.73
N SER A 7 19.88 4.21 -3.36
CA SER A 7 19.94 4.59 -1.95
C SER A 7 18.65 4.17 -1.24
N ASN A 8 18.68 4.10 0.09
CA ASN A 8 17.45 3.88 0.86
C ASN A 8 16.39 4.93 0.54
N LYS A 9 16.80 6.20 0.35
CA LYS A 9 15.87 7.28 0.00
C LYS A 9 15.12 7.05 -1.30
N ASP A 10 15.73 6.37 -2.28
CA ASP A 10 15.07 6.05 -3.55
C ASP A 10 13.96 5.00 -3.34
N LEU A 11 14.14 4.12 -2.36
CA LEU A 11 13.21 3.04 -2.02
C LEU A 11 12.07 3.48 -1.09
N ASN A 12 12.24 4.59 -0.37
CA ASN A 12 11.24 5.09 0.59
C ASN A 12 9.93 5.50 -0.09
N PHE A 13 8.83 5.32 0.64
CA PHE A 13 7.52 5.86 0.28
C PHE A 13 7.53 7.37 0.50
N LYS A 14 7.32 8.10 -0.59
CA LYS A 14 7.35 9.57 -0.60
C LYS A 14 6.00 10.12 -0.15
N LEU A 15 5.98 10.89 0.93
CA LEU A 15 4.79 11.63 1.35
C LEU A 15 4.56 12.86 0.49
N PRO A 16 3.29 13.28 0.35
CA PRO A 16 2.06 12.57 0.72
C PRO A 16 1.73 11.44 -0.27
N PHE A 17 1.08 10.37 0.19
CA PHE A 17 0.67 9.26 -0.69
C PHE A 17 -0.63 8.58 -0.28
N GLY A 18 -1.29 7.97 -1.27
CA GLY A 18 -2.29 6.94 -1.10
C GLY A 18 -1.74 5.58 -1.50
N MET A 19 -1.93 4.59 -0.62
CA MET A 19 -1.58 3.19 -0.85
C MET A 19 -2.83 2.33 -0.73
N ILE A 20 -2.98 1.36 -1.63
CA ILE A 20 -3.99 0.31 -1.49
C ILE A 20 -3.30 -1.01 -1.23
N VAL A 21 -3.69 -1.70 -0.16
CA VAL A 21 -3.26 -3.08 0.12
C VAL A 21 -4.43 -4.00 -0.20
N SER A 22 -4.28 -4.84 -1.22
CA SER A 22 -5.34 -5.70 -1.72
C SER A 22 -4.98 -7.18 -1.59
N GLY A 23 -5.91 -7.97 -1.07
CA GLY A 23 -5.78 -9.43 -0.99
C GLY A 23 -6.96 -10.09 -0.28
N PRO A 24 -7.24 -11.38 -0.54
CA PRO A 24 -8.36 -12.09 0.06
C PRO A 24 -8.15 -12.25 1.57
N SER A 25 -9.18 -12.70 2.29
CA SER A 25 -9.03 -13.14 3.68
C SER A 25 -7.85 -14.12 3.82
N SER A 26 -7.11 -14.02 4.92
CA SER A 26 -5.93 -14.85 5.21
C SER A 26 -4.74 -14.72 4.26
N SER A 27 -4.70 -13.71 3.39
CA SER A 27 -3.55 -13.44 2.50
C SER A 27 -2.34 -12.77 3.17
N GLY A 28 -2.42 -12.45 4.47
CA GLY A 28 -1.32 -11.84 5.24
C GLY A 28 -1.37 -10.31 5.35
N LYS A 29 -2.46 -9.65 4.93
CA LYS A 29 -2.62 -8.18 5.01
C LYS A 29 -2.32 -7.62 6.40
N SER A 30 -2.89 -8.20 7.45
CA SER A 30 -2.69 -7.74 8.83
C SER A 30 -1.22 -7.86 9.27
N THR A 31 -0.52 -8.92 8.88
CA THR A 31 0.92 -9.09 9.13
C THR A 31 1.74 -8.06 8.35
N PHE A 32 1.40 -7.82 7.08
CA PHE A 32 2.03 -6.78 6.27
C PHE A 32 1.87 -5.40 6.93
N LEU A 33 0.66 -5.05 7.37
CA LEU A 33 0.38 -3.77 8.05
C LEU A 33 1.14 -3.64 9.36
N LEU A 34 1.20 -4.71 10.17
CA LEU A 34 1.94 -4.70 11.43
C LEU A 34 3.42 -4.35 11.20
N LYS A 35 4.07 -5.03 10.25
CA LYS A 35 5.46 -4.75 9.85
C LYS A 35 5.63 -3.34 9.28
N PHE A 36 4.73 -2.94 8.40
CA PHE A 36 4.76 -1.61 7.78
C PHE A 36 4.63 -0.49 8.81
N ILE A 37 3.74 -0.64 9.79
CA ILE A 37 3.54 0.34 10.86
C ILE A 37 4.76 0.37 11.78
N SER A 38 5.35 -0.79 12.14
CA SER A 38 6.54 -0.83 13.00
C SER A 38 7.77 -0.21 12.34
N GLU A 39 7.88 -0.29 11.01
CA GLU A 39 9.01 0.25 10.24
C GLU A 39 8.67 1.60 9.56
N ALA A 40 7.51 2.19 9.86
CA ALA A 40 7.02 3.37 9.16
C ALA A 40 7.98 4.57 9.23
N SER A 41 8.77 4.71 10.30
CA SER A 41 9.76 5.77 10.44
C SER A 41 10.92 5.67 9.45
N ASP A 42 11.21 4.45 8.99
CA ASP A 42 12.34 4.14 8.12
C ASP A 42 11.89 3.95 6.67
N LEU A 43 10.68 3.44 6.47
CA LEU A 43 10.09 3.21 5.14
C LEU A 43 9.54 4.47 4.48
N ILE A 44 9.09 5.46 5.27
CA ILE A 44 8.38 6.64 4.75
C ILE A 44 9.24 7.89 4.91
N ASP A 45 9.33 8.69 3.85
CA ASP A 45 10.04 9.98 3.86
C ASP A 45 9.13 11.15 3.41
N PRO A 46 9.03 12.24 4.20
CA PRO A 46 9.45 12.34 5.60
C PRO A 46 8.74 11.35 6.53
N LYS A 47 9.36 10.99 7.66
CA LYS A 47 8.73 10.08 8.63
C LYS A 47 7.40 10.64 9.19
N PRO A 48 6.37 9.80 9.39
CA PRO A 48 5.15 10.20 10.08
C PRO A 48 5.42 10.63 11.52
N ARG A 49 4.67 11.61 12.02
CA ARG A 49 4.68 12.04 13.43
C ARG A 49 3.61 11.39 14.27
N SER A 50 2.56 10.86 13.65
CA SER A 50 1.51 10.11 14.32
C SER A 50 0.91 9.08 13.38
N ILE A 51 0.31 8.04 13.94
CA ILE A 51 -0.32 6.95 13.21
C ILE A 51 -1.72 6.74 13.79
N LEU A 52 -2.73 6.70 12.92
CA LEU A 52 -4.10 6.38 13.28
C LEU A 52 -4.54 5.11 12.53
N TYR A 53 -4.84 4.06 13.29
CA TYR A 53 -5.34 2.80 12.77
C TYR A 53 -6.86 2.69 12.95
N CYS A 54 -7.59 2.76 11.86
CA CYS A 54 -9.04 2.64 11.85
C CYS A 54 -9.46 1.25 11.39
N PHE A 55 -10.38 0.61 12.11
CA PHE A 55 -10.81 -0.75 11.78
C PHE A 55 -12.33 -0.97 11.87
N GLY A 56 -12.86 -1.82 10.99
CA GLY A 56 -14.26 -2.25 11.02
C GLY A 56 -14.52 -3.38 12.00
N GLU A 57 -13.62 -4.36 12.05
CA GLU A 57 -13.71 -5.53 12.93
C GLU A 57 -12.47 -5.65 13.83
N MET A 58 -12.69 -5.98 15.11
CA MET A 58 -11.60 -6.15 16.07
C MET A 58 -10.73 -7.34 15.67
N SER A 59 -9.44 -7.12 15.46
CA SER A 59 -8.48 -8.16 15.10
C SER A 59 -7.36 -8.28 16.15
N SER A 60 -6.61 -9.38 16.10
CA SER A 60 -5.51 -9.64 17.04
C SER A 60 -4.37 -8.62 16.96
N ILE A 61 -4.26 -7.84 15.88
CA ILE A 61 -3.23 -6.81 15.73
C ILE A 61 -3.58 -5.51 16.45
N VAL A 62 -4.87 -5.21 16.69
CA VAL A 62 -5.29 -3.94 17.32
C VAL A 62 -4.67 -3.77 18.71
N PRO A 63 -4.73 -4.75 19.63
CA PRO A 63 -4.09 -4.61 20.94
C PRO A 63 -2.57 -4.49 20.87
N ILE A 64 -1.93 -5.08 19.85
CA ILE A 64 -0.48 -4.98 19.64
C ILE A 64 -0.11 -3.56 19.24
N LEU A 65 -0.84 -2.98 18.28
CA LEU A 65 -0.66 -1.61 17.82
C LEU A 65 -0.86 -0.59 18.95
N GLN A 66 -1.93 -0.74 19.74
CA GLN A 66 -2.17 0.13 20.89
C GLN A 66 -1.02 0.10 21.90
N LYS A 67 -0.49 -1.08 22.23
CA LYS A 67 0.66 -1.23 23.14
C LYS A 67 1.93 -0.59 22.59
N SER A 68 2.08 -0.53 21.26
CA SER A 68 3.18 0.16 20.58
C SER A 68 2.97 1.67 20.44
N GLY A 69 1.92 2.23 21.04
CA GLY A 69 1.66 3.68 21.02
C GLY A 69 0.95 4.18 19.75
N VAL A 70 0.34 3.28 18.97
CA VAL A 70 -0.48 3.65 17.80
C VAL A 70 -1.89 3.98 18.27
N ASP A 71 -2.41 5.14 17.86
CA ASP A 71 -3.80 5.51 18.10
C ASP A 71 -4.73 4.62 17.26
N VAL A 72 -5.82 4.16 17.86
CA VAL A 72 -6.80 3.31 17.18
C VAL A 72 -8.20 3.91 17.23
N PHE A 73 -9.00 3.63 16.20
CA PHE A 73 -10.36 4.12 16.10
C PHE A 73 -11.27 3.05 15.45
N VAL A 74 -12.44 2.81 16.04
CA VAL A 74 -13.42 1.87 15.49
C VAL A 74 -14.28 2.60 14.45
N GLY A 75 -14.29 2.09 13.22
CA GLY A 75 -15.05 2.65 12.11
C GLY A 75 -14.29 3.70 11.29
N VAL A 76 -15.03 4.47 10.50
CA VAL A 76 -14.48 5.50 9.61
C VAL A 76 -14.26 6.80 10.39
N PRO A 77 -13.04 7.35 10.45
CA PRO A 77 -12.76 8.54 11.25
C PRO A 77 -13.38 9.78 10.62
N PRO A 78 -14.05 10.65 11.39
CA PRO A 78 -14.52 11.93 10.90
C PRO A 78 -13.35 12.88 10.63
N GLU A 79 -13.55 13.87 9.76
CA GLU A 79 -12.48 14.79 9.35
C GLU A 79 -11.95 15.64 10.54
N GLU A 80 -12.83 16.01 11.47
CA GLU A 80 -12.48 16.77 12.66
C GLU A 80 -11.50 16.00 13.56
N LEU A 81 -11.58 14.67 13.57
CA LEU A 81 -10.63 13.84 14.28
C LEU A 81 -9.26 13.89 13.60
N LEU A 82 -9.22 13.72 12.27
CA LEU A 82 -7.98 13.73 11.49
C LEU A 82 -7.19 15.05 11.61
N LYS A 83 -7.88 16.17 11.84
CA LYS A 83 -7.27 17.50 12.04
C LYS A 83 -6.53 17.63 13.38
N LYS A 84 -6.88 16.83 14.39
CA LYS A 84 -6.24 16.88 15.72
C LYS A 84 -4.89 16.17 15.78
N PHE A 85 -4.61 15.31 14.80
CA PHE A 85 -3.37 14.54 14.75
C PHE A 85 -2.18 15.37 14.23
N PRO A 86 -0.99 15.25 14.86
CA PRO A 86 0.25 15.81 14.33
C PRO A 86 0.52 15.39 12.87
N LYS A 87 1.08 16.30 12.07
CA LYS A 87 1.44 16.03 10.67
C LYS A 87 2.97 15.87 10.51
N PRO A 88 3.45 14.93 9.67
CA PRO A 88 2.65 14.08 8.79
C PRO A 88 1.93 12.93 9.51
N LEU A 89 0.69 12.66 9.13
CA LEU A 89 -0.11 11.56 9.68
C LEU A 89 -0.02 10.33 8.76
N LEU A 90 0.09 9.12 9.33
CA LEU A 90 -0.21 7.88 8.62
C LEU A 90 -1.59 7.38 9.04
N LEU A 91 -2.55 7.42 8.12
CA LEU A 91 -3.92 6.93 8.31
C LEU A 91 -4.03 5.53 7.70
N ILE A 92 -4.45 4.55 8.48
CA ILE A 92 -4.76 3.20 8.00
C ILE A 92 -6.26 2.96 8.13
N LEU A 93 -6.89 2.51 7.05
CA LEU A 93 -8.29 2.13 7.01
C LEU A 93 -8.37 0.62 6.69
N ASP A 94 -8.55 -0.19 7.73
CA ASP A 94 -8.63 -1.66 7.62
C ASP A 94 -10.05 -2.18 7.76
N ASP A 95 -10.47 -3.02 6.82
CA ASP A 95 -11.80 -3.64 6.80
C ASP A 95 -12.98 -2.64 6.87
N LEU A 96 -12.82 -1.47 6.21
CA LEU A 96 -13.83 -0.40 6.22
C LEU A 96 -14.59 -0.23 4.90
N LEU A 97 -14.39 -1.12 3.92
CA LEU A 97 -14.98 -0.98 2.58
C LEU A 97 -16.52 -0.87 2.59
N LEU A 98 -17.18 -1.65 3.44
CA LEU A 98 -18.64 -1.63 3.52
C LEU A 98 -19.16 -0.34 4.17
N SER A 99 -18.48 0.11 5.24
CA SER A 99 -18.89 1.26 6.05
C SER A 99 -18.48 2.61 5.45
N ILE A 100 -17.42 2.66 4.64
CA ILE A 100 -16.92 3.92 4.07
C ILE A 100 -17.78 4.40 2.91
N ASP A 101 -18.00 5.71 2.89
CA ASP A 101 -18.62 6.42 1.77
C ASP A 101 -17.61 6.60 0.61
N GLU A 102 -18.09 6.41 -0.63
CA GLU A 102 -17.27 6.50 -1.85
C GLU A 102 -16.68 7.90 -2.03
N LYS A 103 -17.47 8.95 -1.77
CA LYS A 103 -17.01 10.33 -1.92
C LYS A 103 -15.95 10.64 -0.86
N TYR A 104 -16.17 10.22 0.39
CA TYR A 104 -15.18 10.42 1.46
C TYR A 104 -13.84 9.73 1.16
N LEU A 105 -13.86 8.46 0.74
CA LEU A 105 -12.65 7.74 0.34
C LEU A 105 -11.94 8.42 -0.84
N SER A 106 -12.71 8.88 -1.83
CA SER A 106 -12.20 9.61 -2.98
C SER A 106 -11.51 10.92 -2.59
N GLU A 107 -12.08 11.67 -1.64
CA GLU A 107 -11.48 12.91 -1.13
C GLU A 107 -10.17 12.65 -0.39
N LEU A 108 -10.09 11.56 0.38
CA LEU A 108 -8.88 11.15 1.10
C LEU A 108 -7.70 10.84 0.15
N PHE A 109 -7.98 10.19 -0.99
CA PHE A 109 -6.96 9.83 -1.99
C PHE A 109 -6.64 10.94 -3.01
N THR A 110 -7.41 12.02 -3.05
CA THR A 110 -7.20 13.13 -4.00
C THR A 110 -6.72 14.39 -3.29
N LYS A 111 -7.63 15.30 -2.93
CA LYS A 111 -7.30 16.64 -2.45
C LYS A 111 -6.73 16.63 -1.03
N LYS A 112 -7.20 15.73 -0.16
CA LYS A 112 -6.90 15.82 1.27
C LYS A 112 -5.48 15.37 1.61
N SER A 113 -4.93 14.33 0.97
CA SER A 113 -3.56 13.86 1.24
C SER A 113 -2.51 14.93 0.94
N HIS A 114 -2.65 15.65 -0.19
CA HIS A 114 -1.70 16.69 -0.61
C HIS A 114 -1.78 17.97 0.24
N HIS A 115 -2.97 18.40 0.65
CA HIS A 115 -3.14 19.63 1.42
C HIS A 115 -2.98 19.44 2.94
N GLN A 116 -3.20 18.23 3.46
CA GLN A 116 -3.15 17.94 4.90
C GLN A 116 -1.93 17.10 5.32
N ASN A 117 -0.98 16.89 4.41
CA ASN A 117 0.29 16.21 4.63
C ASN A 117 0.10 14.86 5.36
N PHE A 118 -0.62 13.93 4.76
CA PHE A 118 -0.78 12.58 5.31
C PHE A 118 -0.59 11.49 4.26
N ALA A 119 -0.15 10.33 4.72
CA ALA A 119 -0.24 9.06 4.01
C ALA A 119 -1.56 8.38 4.37
N ILE A 120 -2.20 7.77 3.39
CA ILE A 120 -3.34 6.88 3.61
C ILE A 120 -3.05 5.48 3.07
N ILE A 121 -3.36 4.47 3.88
CA ILE A 121 -3.38 3.07 3.47
C ILE A 121 -4.81 2.58 3.56
N PHE A 122 -5.38 2.17 2.42
CA PHE A 122 -6.69 1.54 2.37
C PHE A 122 -6.55 0.05 2.12
N VAL A 123 -7.09 -0.77 3.02
CA VAL A 123 -6.99 -2.22 2.98
C VAL A 123 -8.29 -2.79 2.43
N THR A 124 -8.21 -3.65 1.43
CA THR A 124 -9.39 -4.21 0.78
C THR A 124 -9.19 -5.65 0.34
N GLN A 125 -10.29 -6.38 0.20
CA GLN A 125 -10.32 -7.69 -0.44
C GLN A 125 -10.62 -7.60 -1.94
N ASN A 126 -11.26 -6.51 -2.38
CA ASN A 126 -11.70 -6.32 -3.75
C ASN A 126 -11.12 -5.03 -4.33
N LEU A 127 -10.03 -5.15 -5.09
CA LEU A 127 -9.39 -4.01 -5.75
C LEU A 127 -10.30 -3.31 -6.76
N PHE A 128 -11.29 -4.02 -7.33
CA PHE A 128 -12.17 -3.52 -8.39
C PHE A 128 -13.55 -3.13 -7.91
N ASP A 129 -13.75 -3.01 -6.59
CA ASP A 129 -14.97 -2.44 -6.05
C ASP A 129 -15.20 -1.02 -6.60
N ARG A 130 -16.47 -0.70 -6.88
CA ARG A 130 -16.87 0.59 -7.43
C ARG A 130 -16.45 1.74 -6.51
N LYS A 131 -16.62 1.60 -5.19
CA LYS A 131 -16.31 2.64 -4.21
C LYS A 131 -14.82 3.03 -4.21
N ILE A 132 -13.95 2.12 -4.61
CA ILE A 132 -12.50 2.30 -4.59
C ILE A 132 -11.99 2.85 -5.93
N LYS A 133 -12.81 2.93 -6.98
CA LYS A 133 -12.35 3.29 -8.34
C LYS A 133 -11.50 4.56 -8.37
N VAL A 134 -11.97 5.65 -7.75
CA VAL A 134 -11.24 6.92 -7.72
C VAL A 134 -9.98 6.81 -6.86
N ALA A 135 -10.07 6.18 -5.69
CA ALA A 135 -8.91 5.93 -4.84
C ALA A 135 -7.83 5.13 -5.57
N ARG A 136 -8.20 4.07 -6.30
CA ARG A 136 -7.28 3.25 -7.10
C ARG A 136 -6.61 4.04 -8.22
N GLN A 137 -7.32 4.95 -8.87
CA GLN A 137 -6.75 5.80 -9.93
C GLN A 137 -5.80 6.87 -9.40
N ASN A 138 -5.93 7.25 -8.13
CA ASN A 138 -5.10 8.30 -7.51
C ASN A 138 -4.05 7.75 -6.53
N ALA A 139 -4.06 6.44 -6.26
CA ALA A 139 -3.07 5.79 -5.41
C ALA A 139 -1.69 5.85 -6.07
N GLN A 140 -0.67 6.26 -5.31
CA GLN A 140 0.72 6.23 -5.73
C GLN A 140 1.33 4.84 -5.51
N TYR A 141 0.75 4.03 -4.63
CA TYR A 141 1.24 2.68 -4.35
C TYR A 141 0.10 1.67 -4.33
N ILE A 142 0.33 0.49 -4.88
CA ILE A 142 -0.56 -0.67 -4.72
C ILE A 142 0.27 -1.86 -4.25
N VAL A 143 -0.14 -2.50 -3.17
CA VAL A 143 0.39 -3.76 -2.70
C VAL A 143 -0.61 -4.86 -3.02
N LEU A 144 -0.21 -5.81 -3.85
CA LEU A 144 -1.00 -6.98 -4.19
C LEU A 144 -0.48 -8.18 -3.43
N MET A 145 -1.25 -8.63 -2.43
CA MET A 145 -0.95 -9.87 -1.72
C MET A 145 -1.22 -11.07 -2.63
N ARG A 146 -0.57 -12.20 -2.33
CA ARG A 146 -0.87 -13.49 -2.97
C ARG A 146 -2.38 -13.77 -2.92
N SER A 147 -2.97 -13.88 -4.10
CA SER A 147 -4.39 -14.11 -4.27
C SER A 147 -4.68 -15.13 -5.38
N PRO A 148 -4.72 -16.44 -5.06
CA PRO A 148 -5.01 -17.49 -6.04
C PRO A 148 -6.41 -17.37 -6.67
N ASN A 149 -7.38 -16.84 -5.92
CA ASN A 149 -8.77 -16.69 -6.36
C ASN A 149 -9.05 -15.38 -7.13
N SER A 150 -8.06 -14.48 -7.25
CA SER A 150 -8.25 -13.16 -7.88
C SER A 150 -7.33 -12.93 -9.09
N ALA A 151 -7.00 -14.00 -9.82
CA ALA A 151 -6.13 -13.92 -11.00
C ALA A 151 -6.60 -12.89 -12.03
N LEU A 152 -7.91 -12.75 -12.23
CA LEU A 152 -8.49 -11.77 -13.14
C LEU A 152 -8.27 -10.32 -12.64
N ALA A 153 -8.38 -10.07 -11.34
CA ALA A 153 -8.10 -8.76 -10.77
C ALA A 153 -6.63 -8.37 -10.97
N VAL A 154 -5.71 -9.30 -10.68
CA VAL A 154 -4.27 -9.11 -10.91
C VAL A 154 -3.98 -8.83 -12.38
N ARG A 155 -4.58 -9.58 -13.31
CA ARG A 155 -4.44 -9.35 -14.76
C ARG A 155 -4.98 -7.99 -15.17
N ASN A 156 -6.17 -7.61 -14.70
CA ASN A 156 -6.83 -6.37 -15.10
C ASN A 156 -6.05 -5.13 -14.66
N ILE A 157 -5.45 -5.13 -13.46
CA ILE A 157 -4.61 -4.00 -13.04
C ILE A 157 -3.31 -3.98 -13.85
N GLY A 158 -2.75 -5.15 -14.18
CA GLY A 158 -1.62 -5.28 -15.10
C GLY A 158 -1.89 -4.65 -16.46
N VAL A 159 -3.05 -4.93 -17.07
CA VAL A 159 -3.46 -4.34 -18.36
C VAL A 159 -3.54 -2.81 -18.28
N GLN A 160 -4.04 -2.27 -17.17
CA GLN A 160 -4.17 -0.82 -16.99
C GLN A 160 -2.81 -0.13 -16.78
N LEU A 161 -1.91 -0.75 -16.01
CA LEU A 161 -0.66 -0.10 -15.60
C LEU A 161 0.54 -0.42 -16.52
N PHE A 162 0.51 -1.55 -17.21
CA PHE A 162 1.61 -2.06 -18.05
C PHE A 162 1.13 -2.35 -19.48
N PRO A 163 0.60 -1.35 -20.21
CA PRO A 163 0.18 -1.55 -21.60
C PRO A 163 1.36 -2.03 -22.45
N GLY A 164 1.16 -3.12 -23.19
CA GLY A 164 2.22 -3.77 -23.99
C GLY A 164 3.29 -4.52 -23.18
N ARG A 165 3.18 -4.60 -21.85
CA ARG A 165 4.14 -5.29 -20.96
C ARG A 165 3.48 -6.15 -19.89
N LEU A 166 2.32 -6.74 -20.22
CA LEU A 166 1.53 -7.54 -19.28
C LEU A 166 2.30 -8.77 -18.79
N ASP A 167 3.01 -9.47 -19.67
CA ASP A 167 3.74 -10.70 -19.31
C ASP A 167 4.86 -10.42 -18.30
N TYR A 168 5.58 -9.32 -18.47
CA TYR A 168 6.57 -8.84 -17.50
C TYR A 168 5.95 -8.63 -16.11
N TYR A 169 4.81 -7.95 -16.05
CA TYR A 169 4.11 -7.70 -14.80
C TYR A 169 3.59 -9.00 -14.15
N LEU A 170 3.00 -9.90 -14.94
CA LEU A 170 2.46 -11.17 -14.43
C LEU A 170 3.59 -12.09 -13.93
N ASP A 171 4.73 -12.09 -14.60
CA ASP A 171 5.91 -12.84 -14.16
C ASP A 171 6.46 -12.28 -12.84
N ALA A 172 6.58 -10.94 -12.71
CA ALA A 172 6.96 -10.29 -11.46
C ALA A 172 6.00 -10.64 -10.31
N TYR A 173 4.69 -10.58 -10.54
CA TYR A 173 3.70 -10.99 -9.53
C TYR A 173 3.85 -12.46 -9.15
N ARG A 174 4.04 -13.37 -10.11
CA ARG A 174 4.22 -14.80 -9.84
C ARG A 174 5.45 -15.06 -8.98
N GLN A 175 6.57 -14.40 -9.29
CA GLN A 175 7.81 -14.51 -8.51
C GLN A 175 7.64 -13.94 -7.09
N ALA A 176 7.09 -12.72 -6.99
CA ALA A 176 6.88 -12.03 -5.71
C ALA A 176 5.89 -12.75 -4.77
N THR A 177 4.98 -13.55 -5.33
CA THR A 177 3.94 -14.27 -4.57
C THR A 177 4.14 -15.79 -4.52
N ASN A 178 5.35 -16.28 -4.88
CA ASN A 178 5.65 -17.70 -4.91
C ASN A 178 5.59 -18.36 -3.52
N GLN A 179 5.91 -17.60 -2.46
CA GLN A 179 5.79 -18.03 -1.07
C GLN A 179 4.45 -17.62 -0.44
N PRO A 180 3.98 -18.30 0.63
CA PRO A 180 2.86 -17.82 1.43
C PRO A 180 3.08 -16.38 1.90
N TYR A 181 2.00 -15.58 1.93
CA TYR A 181 2.02 -14.16 2.32
C TYR A 181 2.90 -13.23 1.47
N GLY A 182 3.46 -13.73 0.36
CA GLY A 182 4.19 -12.92 -0.61
C GLY A 182 3.30 -11.83 -1.21
N TYR A 183 3.91 -10.72 -1.59
CA TYR A 183 3.23 -9.54 -2.13
C TYR A 183 4.07 -8.89 -3.22
N LEU A 184 3.41 -8.23 -4.17
CA LEU A 184 4.03 -7.33 -5.14
C LEU A 184 3.65 -5.88 -4.81
N LEU A 185 4.65 -5.04 -4.54
CA LEU A 185 4.50 -3.59 -4.50
C LEU A 185 4.61 -3.03 -5.93
N ILE A 186 3.63 -2.20 -6.29
CA ILE A 186 3.59 -1.43 -7.52
C ILE A 186 3.74 0.05 -7.14
N ASP A 187 4.84 0.66 -7.56
CA ASP A 187 5.16 2.07 -7.35
C ASP A 187 4.75 2.88 -8.58
N MET A 188 3.81 3.81 -8.39
CA MET A 188 3.28 4.72 -9.39
C MET A 188 3.51 6.18 -8.99
N HIS A 189 4.37 6.45 -8.01
CA HIS A 189 4.68 7.80 -7.59
C HIS A 189 5.44 8.53 -8.70
N ALA A 190 5.00 9.73 -9.08
CA ALA A 190 5.52 10.44 -10.27
C ALA A 190 7.01 10.80 -10.21
N SER A 191 7.58 10.91 -9.01
CA SER A 191 9.00 11.15 -8.77
C SER A 191 9.82 9.90 -8.44
N SER A 192 9.22 8.70 -8.51
CA SER A 192 9.97 7.45 -8.35
C SER A 192 10.70 7.09 -9.63
N ASP A 193 11.87 6.46 -9.48
CA ASP A 193 12.61 5.91 -10.63
C ASP A 193 11.76 4.81 -11.30
N PRO A 194 11.54 4.85 -12.62
CA PRO A 194 10.74 3.85 -13.33
C PRO A 194 11.23 2.40 -13.17
N SER A 195 12.51 2.19 -12.86
CA SER A 195 13.07 0.86 -12.57
C SER A 195 12.61 0.29 -11.24
N LEU A 196 12.20 1.14 -10.28
CA LEU A 196 11.68 0.75 -8.95
C LEU A 196 10.17 0.47 -8.95
N ARG A 197 9.57 0.39 -10.14
CA ARG A 197 8.12 0.28 -10.32
C ARG A 197 7.52 -0.99 -9.75
N LEU A 198 8.24 -2.11 -9.76
CA LEU A 198 7.79 -3.40 -9.25
C LEU A 198 8.79 -3.94 -8.24
N ARG A 199 8.35 -4.12 -6.99
CA ARG A 199 9.23 -4.51 -5.87
C ARG A 199 8.58 -5.54 -4.95
N THR A 200 9.40 -6.30 -4.25
CA THR A 200 9.00 -7.08 -3.06
C THR A 200 10.14 -7.09 -2.06
N GLY A 201 9.91 -7.60 -0.85
CA GLY A 201 10.93 -7.64 0.20
C GLY A 201 11.28 -6.23 0.71
N ILE A 202 10.29 -5.38 1.00
CA ILE A 202 10.53 -3.97 1.37
C ILE A 202 10.95 -3.79 2.83
N PHE A 203 10.72 -4.78 3.69
CA PHE A 203 10.97 -4.68 5.13
C PHE A 203 12.44 -4.95 5.45
N LYS A 204 12.88 -4.49 6.62
CA LYS A 204 14.27 -4.65 7.09
C LYS A 204 14.63 -6.12 7.31
N ASP A 205 13.67 -6.91 7.80
CA ASP A 205 13.86 -8.33 8.14
C ASP A 205 13.59 -9.27 6.93
N ASP A 206 13.29 -8.73 5.75
CA ASP A 206 13.18 -9.55 4.54
C ASP A 206 14.59 -9.95 4.07
N GLU A 207 14.78 -11.24 3.74
CA GLU A 207 16.09 -11.81 3.37
C GLU A 207 16.73 -11.08 2.18
N GLU A 208 15.90 -10.72 1.19
CA GLU A 208 16.32 -10.02 -0.01
C GLU A 208 15.30 -8.94 -0.39
N LYS A 209 15.79 -7.77 -0.79
CA LYS A 209 14.99 -6.72 -1.42
C LYS A 209 15.05 -6.90 -2.93
N ILE A 210 13.92 -7.21 -3.56
CA ILE A 210 13.88 -7.57 -4.97
C ILE A 210 13.22 -6.44 -5.77
N VAL A 211 13.90 -6.00 -6.83
CA VAL A 211 13.37 -5.08 -7.84
C VAL A 211 13.21 -5.87 -9.14
N PHE A 212 12.02 -5.89 -9.70
CA PHE A 212 11.77 -6.53 -11.00
C PHE A 212 12.01 -5.51 -12.11
N THR A 213 12.84 -5.88 -13.08
CA THR A 213 13.14 -5.06 -14.26
C THR A 213 12.67 -5.79 -15.52
N PRO A 214 12.18 -5.08 -16.55
CA PRO A 214 11.88 -5.71 -17.83
C PRO A 214 13.12 -6.41 -18.39
N LYS A 215 12.93 -7.58 -19.02
CA LYS A 215 14.00 -8.20 -19.80
C LYS A 215 14.40 -7.22 -20.91
N SER A 216 15.69 -6.94 -21.03
CA SER A 216 16.23 -6.10 -22.10
C SER A 216 16.01 -6.78 -23.45
N GLY A 217 15.02 -6.31 -24.21
CA GLY A 217 14.79 -6.65 -25.63
C GLY A 217 14.03 -7.95 -25.91
N ILE A 218 12.77 -7.81 -26.35
CA ILE A 218 12.36 -8.04 -27.75
C ILE A 218 11.56 -6.80 -28.17
#